data_AF-A0A3A4PQE6-F1
#
_entry.id   AF-A0A3A4PQE6-F1
#
_cell.length_a   1.000
_cell.length_b   1.000
_cell.length_c   1.000
_cell.angle_alpha   90.00
_cell.angle_beta   90.00
_cell.angle_gamma   90.00
#
_symmetry.space_group_name_H-M   'P 1'
#
loop_
_entity.id
_entity.type
_entity.pdbx_description
1 polymer ?
#
loop_
_entity_poly.entity_id
_entity_poly.type
_entity_poly.pdbx_seq_one_letter_code
_entity_poly.pdbx_strand_id
1 'polypeptide(L)'
;MNFRFTDHALREMSRRGIPKEKVYEIIESHEQEQLIREGRKVYQARRREGDPPRIYLYRVFVDIDRSPVEVVTVYRTSKVDKYWRTEA
;
A
#
# COMPACT_ATOMS: atom_id res chain seq x y z
N MET A 1 -4.66 -5.89 -12.49
CA MET A 1 -5.87 -5.09 -12.17
C MET A 1 -5.68 -3.69 -12.76
N ASN A 2 -6.64 -3.10 -13.47
CA ASN A 2 -6.48 -1.76 -14.03
C ASN A 2 -6.81 -0.72 -12.95
N PHE A 3 -5.82 0.04 -12.48
CA PHE A 3 -6.00 1.08 -11.47
C PHE A 3 -5.39 2.41 -11.89
N ARG A 4 -6.03 3.50 -11.44
CA ARG A 4 -5.59 4.87 -11.66
C ARG A 4 -4.97 5.44 -10.38
N PHE A 5 -3.85 6.12 -10.50
CA PHE A 5 -3.29 6.88 -9.38
C PHE A 5 -3.96 8.26 -9.31
N THR A 6 -4.46 8.62 -8.14
CA THR A 6 -4.90 10.00 -7.88
C THR A 6 -3.69 10.94 -7.79
N ASP A 7 -3.90 12.24 -7.99
CA ASP A 7 -2.83 13.24 -7.81
C ASP A 7 -2.27 13.23 -6.38
N HIS A 8 -3.12 12.95 -5.39
CA HIS A 8 -2.69 12.78 -4.01
C HIS A 8 -1.73 11.59 -3.88
N ALA A 9 -2.06 10.42 -4.44
CA ALA A 9 -1.18 9.27 -4.43
C ALA A 9 0.15 9.55 -5.12
N LEU A 10 0.14 10.20 -6.29
CA LEU A 10 1.37 10.55 -7.02
C LEU A 10 2.29 11.47 -6.19
N ARG A 11 1.74 12.49 -5.52
CA ARG A 11 2.52 13.36 -4.62
C ARG A 11 3.09 12.59 -3.44
N GLU A 12 2.27 11.74 -2.82
CA GLU A 12 2.66 10.96 -1.65
C GLU A 12 3.72 9.89 -1.96
N MET A 13 3.67 9.31 -3.15
CA MET A 13 4.66 8.40 -3.70
C MET A 13 5.98 9.12 -3.98
N SER A 14 5.92 10.25 -4.70
CA SER A 14 7.10 11.05 -5.03
C SER A 14 7.84 11.50 -3.77
N ARG A 15 7.11 12.03 -2.78
CA ARG A 15 7.69 12.50 -1.50
C ARG A 15 8.35 11.37 -0.69
N ARG A 16 7.92 10.13 -0.87
CA ARG A 16 8.42 8.96 -0.12
C ARG A 16 9.38 8.08 -0.92
N GLY A 17 9.66 8.43 -2.17
CA GLY A 17 10.48 7.61 -3.07
C GLY A 17 9.88 6.23 -3.32
N ILE A 18 8.55 6.13 -3.45
CA ILE A 18 7.88 4.87 -3.73
C ILE A 18 7.53 4.82 -5.23
N PRO A 19 8.20 3.97 -6.03
CA PRO A 19 7.95 3.88 -7.46
C PRO A 19 6.62 3.15 -7.73
N LYS A 20 6.04 3.33 -8.92
CA LYS A 20 4.75 2.70 -9.28
C LYS A 20 4.86 1.18 -9.26
N GLU A 21 6.00 0.66 -9.68
CA GLU A 21 6.37 -0.76 -9.70
C GLU A 21 6.21 -1.39 -8.32
N LYS A 22 6.59 -0.67 -7.26
CA LYS A 22 6.39 -1.10 -5.87
C LYS A 22 4.90 -1.17 -5.52
N VAL A 23 4.07 -0.27 -6.04
CA VAL A 23 2.62 -0.30 -5.80
C VAL A 23 1.97 -1.48 -6.52
N TYR A 24 2.33 -1.74 -7.78
CA TYR A 24 1.89 -2.92 -8.53
C TYR A 24 2.25 -4.20 -7.78
N GLU A 25 3.52 -4.33 -7.39
CA GLU A 25 4.04 -5.47 -6.64
C GLU A 25 3.27 -5.71 -5.33
N ILE A 26 2.99 -4.66 -4.56
CA ILE A 26 2.23 -4.79 -3.30
C ILE A 26 0.77 -5.16 -3.54
N ILE A 27 0.11 -4.65 -4.58
CA ILE A 27 -1.28 -5.04 -4.88
C ILE A 27 -1.33 -6.52 -5.31
N GLU A 28 -0.40 -6.95 -6.17
CA GLU A 28 -0.36 -8.31 -6.71
C GLU A 28 0.09 -9.37 -5.70
N SER A 29 0.99 -9.01 -4.79
CA SER A 29 1.62 -9.93 -3.83
C SER A 29 1.49 -9.44 -2.37
N HIS A 30 0.34 -8.88 -2.03
CA HIS A 30 0.04 -8.48 -0.66
C HIS A 30 0.01 -9.69 0.26
N GLU A 31 0.44 -9.49 1.50
CA GLU A 31 0.33 -10.51 2.54
C GLU A 31 -0.98 -10.37 3.31
N GLN A 32 -1.54 -9.15 3.39
CA GLN A 32 -2.83 -8.90 4.01
C GLN A 32 -3.61 -7.86 3.22
N GLU A 33 -4.93 -8.04 3.15
CA GLU A 33 -5.87 -7.00 2.77
C GLU A 33 -6.84 -6.69 3.91
N GLN A 34 -7.27 -5.44 4.02
CA GLN A 34 -8.29 -5.04 5.00
C GLN A 34 -9.27 -4.05 4.38
N LEU A 35 -10.56 -4.21 4.66
CA LEU A 35 -11.56 -3.18 4.40
C LEU A 35 -11.43 -2.09 5.48
N ILE A 36 -11.08 -0.87 5.07
CA ILE A 36 -10.92 0.28 5.98
C ILE A 36 -12.27 0.93 6.26
N ARG A 37 -13.09 1.02 5.22
CA ARG A 37 -14.49 1.45 5.22
C ARG A 37 -15.13 0.91 3.94
N GLU A 38 -16.45 1.00 3.84
CA GLU A 38 -17.14 0.70 2.59
C GLU A 38 -16.51 1.49 1.42
N GLY A 39 -16.24 0.78 0.32
CA GLY A 39 -15.58 1.33 -0.87
C GLY A 39 -14.06 1.51 -0.77
N ARG A 40 -13.40 1.27 0.38
CA ARG A 40 -11.93 1.45 0.52
C ARG A 40 -11.23 0.25 1.16
N LYS A 41 -10.30 -0.34 0.43
CA LYS A 41 -9.38 -1.37 0.92
C LYS A 41 -7.99 -0.83 1.16
N VAL A 42 -7.24 -1.50 2.03
CA VAL A 42 -5.78 -1.40 2.10
C VAL A 42 -5.17 -2.76 1.74
N TYR A 43 -4.26 -2.76 0.79
CA TYR A 43 -3.36 -3.87 0.52
C TYR A 43 -2.05 -3.59 1.25
N GLN A 44 -1.54 -4.56 2.00
CA GLN A 44 -0.31 -4.38 2.77
C GLN A 44 0.60 -5.59 2.71
N ALA A 45 1.90 -5.32 2.66
CA ALA A 45 2.93 -6.34 2.63
C ALA A 45 4.22 -5.83 3.28
N ARG A 46 4.91 -6.73 3.97
CA ARG A 46 6.22 -6.51 4.55
C ARG A 46 7.28 -6.76 3.50
N ARG A 47 8.23 -5.85 3.38
CA ARG A 47 9.40 -6.00 2.51
C ARG A 47 10.66 -5.69 3.30
N ARG A 48 11.70 -6.50 3.08
CA ARG A 48 13.02 -6.31 3.67
C ARG A 48 13.84 -5.46 2.72
N GLU A 49 14.14 -4.23 3.11
CA GLU A 49 14.81 -3.24 2.25
C GLU A 49 15.78 -2.36 3.05
N GLY A 50 16.70 -1.70 2.32
CA GLY A 50 17.74 -0.84 2.89
C GLY A 50 19.04 -1.59 3.24
N ASP A 51 20.04 -0.82 3.68
CA ASP A 51 21.33 -1.31 4.13
C ASP A 51 21.71 -0.58 5.45
N PRO A 52 21.76 -1.26 6.61
CA PRO A 52 21.44 -2.67 6.81
C PRO A 52 19.94 -2.98 6.58
N PRO A 53 19.58 -4.21 6.20
CA PRO A 53 18.23 -4.55 5.81
C PRO A 53 17.24 -4.49 6.98
N ARG A 54 16.16 -3.73 6.82
CA ARG A 54 15.06 -3.59 7.79
C ARG A 54 13.73 -3.98 7.17
N ILE A 55 12.79 -4.42 8.00
CA ILE A 55 11.42 -4.72 7.55
C ILE A 55 10.62 -3.41 7.53
N TYR A 56 10.00 -3.13 6.40
CA TYR A 56 9.00 -2.08 6.23
C TYR A 56 7.67 -2.69 5.84
N LEU A 57 6.58 -2.19 6.42
CA LEU A 57 5.22 -2.45 5.96
C LEU A 57 4.84 -1.41 4.92
N TYR A 58 4.64 -1.85 3.69
CA TYR A 58 4.03 -1.05 2.63
C TYR A 58 2.52 -1.13 2.75
N ARG A 59 1.84 0.00 2.57
CA ARG A 59 0.39 0.12 2.65
C ARG A 59 -0.13 0.91 1.46
N VAL A 60 -0.97 0.27 0.66
CA VAL A 60 -1.58 0.82 -0.56
C VAL A 60 -3.07 0.90 -0.35
N PHE A 61 -3.61 2.11 -0.31
CA PHE A 61 -5.04 2.35 -0.13
C PHE A 61 -5.71 2.50 -1.48
N VAL A 62 -6.78 1.76 -1.69
CA VAL A 62 -7.50 1.69 -2.96
C VAL A 62 -8.98 1.95 -2.73
N ASP A 63 -9.54 2.91 -3.46
CA ASP A 63 -10.98 3.10 -3.60
C ASP A 63 -11.48 2.12 -4.67
N ILE A 64 -12.19 1.09 -4.21
CA ILE A 64 -12.71 -0.02 -5.02
C ILE A 64 -14.14 0.22 -5.54
N ASP A 65 -14.77 1.31 -5.10
CA ASP A 65 -16.08 1.80 -5.54
C ASP A 65 -15.99 2.75 -6.75
N ARG A 66 -14.79 2.93 -7.31
CA ARG A 66 -14.51 3.74 -8.51
C ARG A 66 -14.27 2.86 -9.73
N SER A 67 -14.54 3.41 -10.91
CA SER A 67 -14.24 2.78 -12.19
C SER A 67 -13.45 3.75 -13.09
N PRO A 68 -12.14 3.51 -13.35
CA PRO A 68 -11.33 2.42 -12.79
C PRO A 68 -11.12 2.59 -11.28
N VAL A 69 -10.72 1.51 -10.59
CA VAL A 69 -10.35 1.58 -9.17
C VAL A 69 -9.18 2.56 -8.96
N GLU A 70 -9.15 3.25 -7.83
CA GLU A 70 -8.22 4.37 -7.62
C GLU A 70 -7.28 4.12 -6.45
N VAL A 71 -5.97 4.23 -6.71
CA VAL A 71 -4.97 4.32 -5.64
C VAL A 71 -5.02 5.74 -5.06
N VAL A 72 -5.41 5.84 -3.80
CA VAL A 72 -5.60 7.14 -3.12
C VAL A 72 -4.39 7.57 -2.31
N THR A 73 -3.70 6.64 -1.64
CA THR A 73 -2.47 6.96 -0.92
C THR A 73 -1.59 5.74 -0.76
N VAL A 74 -0.28 5.97 -0.69
CA VAL A 74 0.73 4.92 -0.49
C VAL A 74 1.79 5.43 0.47
N TYR A 75 2.17 4.59 1.42
CA TYR A 75 3.32 4.83 2.26
C TYR A 75 3.96 3.53 2.74
N ARG A 76 5.16 3.67 3.33
CA ARG A 76 5.82 2.60 4.08
C ARG A 76 6.07 3.04 5.51
N THR A 77 6.13 2.09 6.44
CA THR A 77 6.41 2.34 7.85
C THR A 77 7.18 1.19 8.47
N SER A 78 8.05 1.48 9.44
CA SER A 78 8.71 0.45 10.25
C SER A 78 7.82 -0.06 11.39
N LYS A 79 6.68 0.59 11.66
CA LYS A 79 5.74 0.22 12.72
C LYS A 79 4.84 -0.94 12.30
N VAL A 80 5.43 -2.09 11.99
CA VAL A 80 4.71 -3.28 11.51
C VAL A 80 3.66 -3.70 12.54
N ASP A 81 4.05 -3.86 13.81
CA ASP A 81 3.20 -4.37 14.89
C ASP A 81 1.94 -3.53 15.13
N LYS A 82 1.98 -2.23 14.81
CA LYS A 82 0.82 -1.34 14.95
C LYS A 82 -0.30 -1.66 13.95
N TYR A 83 0.05 -2.21 12.79
CA TYR A 83 -0.83 -2.30 11.63
C TYR A 83 -1.02 -3.72 11.11
N TRP A 84 -0.13 -4.62 11.54
CA TRP A 84 -0.22 -6.04 11.24
C TRP A 84 -1.33 -6.65 12.08
N ARG A 85 -2.26 -7.36 11.43
CA ARG A 85 -3.19 -8.21 12.17
C ARG A 85 -2.50 -9.53 12.43
N THR A 86 -2.20 -9.83 13.68
CA THR A 86 -2.02 -11.22 14.10
C THR A 86 -3.37 -11.90 13.96
N GLU A 87 -3.41 -13.03 13.26
CA GLU A 87 -4.57 -13.92 13.36
C GLU A 87 -4.75 -14.29 14.84
N ALA A 88 -5.99 -14.24 15.31
CA ALA A 88 -6.36 -14.75 16.63
C ALA A 88 -6.65 -16.25 16.52
#